data_AF-A0A1A2G6A0-F1
#
_entry.id   AF-A0A1A2G6A0-F1
#
_cell.length_a   1.000
_cell.length_b   1.000
_cell.length_c   1.000
_cell.angle_alpha   90.00
_cell.angle_beta   90.00
_cell.angle_gamma   90.00
#
_symmetry.space_group_name_H-M   'P 1'
#
loop_
_entity.id
_entity.type
_entity.pdbx_description
1 polymer ?
#
loop_
_entity_poly.entity_id
_entity_poly.type
_entity_poly.pdbx_seq_one_letter_code
_entity_poly.pdbx_strand_id
1 'polypeptide(L)'
;MHNVIDRAIQINGSLGFSGDLPLEQMYRAARPARFYDGPDEVHRDSVARLILRDYAPPPGNVATEHIPTRRATARERFAELLAPTGD
;
A
#
# COMPACT_ATOMS: atom_id res chain seq x y z
N MET A 1 -3.64 -15.67 2.56
CA MET A 1 -4.12 -16.80 3.38
C MET A 1 -4.38 -16.40 4.84
N HIS A 2 -3.42 -15.77 5.52
CA HIS A 2 -3.53 -15.28 6.91
C HIS A 2 -4.82 -14.52 7.25
N ASN A 3 -5.17 -13.48 6.48
CA ASN A 3 -6.36 -12.66 6.75
C ASN A 3 -7.67 -13.44 6.69
N VAL A 4 -7.73 -14.53 5.93
CA VAL A 4 -8.96 -15.34 5.81
C VAL A 4 -9.11 -16.20 7.06
N ILE A 5 -8.04 -16.86 7.48
CA ILE A 5 -8.03 -17.71 8.68
C ILE A 5 -8.28 -16.86 9.93
N ASP A 6 -7.61 -15.71 10.04
CA ASP A 6 -7.77 -14.79 11.18
C ASP A 6 -9.22 -14.29 11.32
N ARG A 7 -9.86 -13.92 10.21
CA ARG A 7 -11.28 -13.54 10.19
C ARG A 7 -12.20 -14.70 10.56
N ALA A 8 -11.90 -15.92 10.10
CA ALA A 8 -12.67 -17.10 10.48
C ALA A 8 -12.58 -17.35 11.99
N ILE A 9 -11.38 -17.30 12.58
CA ILE A 9 -11.19 -17.38 14.03
C ILE A 9 -12.03 -16.34 14.76
N GLN A 10 -11.97 -15.07 14.31
CA GLN A 10 -12.71 -13.98 14.93
C GLN A 10 -14.23 -14.18 14.91
N ILE A 11 -14.79 -14.69 13.80
CA ILE A 11 -16.23 -14.96 13.68
C ILE A 11 -16.66 -16.11 14.61
N ASN A 12 -15.80 -17.12 14.78
CA ASN A 12 -16.06 -18.28 15.62
C ASN A 12 -15.76 -18.05 17.12
N GLY A 13 -15.18 -16.91 17.50
CA GLY A 13 -14.92 -16.57 18.90
C GLY A 13 -13.98 -17.56 19.59
N SER A 14 -14.25 -17.91 20.84
CA SER A 14 -13.42 -18.86 21.61
C SER A 14 -13.30 -20.24 20.95
N LEU A 15 -14.35 -20.70 20.25
CA LEU A 15 -14.35 -21.94 19.47
C LEU A 15 -13.40 -21.85 18.26
N GLY A 16 -13.21 -20.66 17.69
CA GLY A 16 -12.26 -20.44 16.60
C GLY A 16 -10.80 -20.55 17.02
N PHE A 17 -10.51 -20.26 18.30
CA PHE A 17 -9.17 -20.34 18.89
C PHE A 17 -8.94 -21.64 19.66
N SER A 18 -9.97 -22.48 19.84
CA SER A 18 -9.83 -23.79 20.48
C SER A 18 -9.28 -24.84 19.49
N GLY A 19 -8.89 -25.99 20.03
CA GLY A 19 -8.49 -27.15 19.20
C GLY A 19 -9.66 -27.91 18.58
N ASP A 20 -10.91 -27.47 18.80
CA ASP A 20 -12.11 -28.16 18.32
C ASP A 20 -12.39 -27.88 16.84
N LEU A 21 -11.89 -26.75 16.33
CA LEU A 21 -11.89 -26.40 14.91
C LEU A 21 -10.47 -26.47 14.35
N PRO A 22 -10.29 -26.75 13.04
CA PRO A 22 -8.97 -26.77 12.43
C PRO A 22 -8.31 -25.39 12.31
N LEU A 23 -9.04 -24.32 12.66
CA LEU A 23 -8.64 -22.93 12.43
C LEU A 23 -7.37 -22.53 13.20
N GLU A 24 -7.19 -22.97 14.44
CA GLU A 24 -5.98 -22.71 15.22
C GLU A 24 -4.73 -23.31 14.55
N GLN A 25 -4.80 -24.58 14.14
CA GLN A 25 -3.70 -25.26 13.47
C GLN A 25 -3.39 -24.62 12.12
N MET A 26 -4.42 -24.27 11.35
CA MET A 26 -4.26 -23.55 10.08
C MET A 26 -3.56 -22.20 10.29
N TYR A 27 -3.91 -21.46 11.34
CA TYR A 27 -3.29 -20.17 11.66
C TYR A 27 -1.80 -20.33 11.98
N ARG A 28 -1.45 -21.34 12.81
CA ARG A 28 -0.06 -21.66 13.14
C ARG A 28 0.74 -22.15 11.95
N ALA A 29 0.17 -23.02 11.12
CA ALA A 29 0.81 -23.53 9.92
C ALA A 29 1.04 -22.44 8.87
N ALA A 30 0.13 -21.45 8.80
CA ALA A 30 0.30 -20.33 7.89
C ALA A 30 1.45 -19.41 8.35
N ARG A 31 1.66 -19.18 9.66
CA ARG A 31 2.61 -18.16 10.18
C ARG A 31 4.03 -18.25 9.59
N PRO A 32 4.63 -19.45 9.48
CA PRO A 32 5.94 -19.63 8.87
C PRO A 32 6.01 -19.34 7.37
N ALA A 33 4.90 -19.46 6.64
CA ALA A 33 4.86 -19.27 5.18
C ALA A 33 5.29 -17.85 4.76
N ARG A 34 5.20 -16.86 5.65
CA ARG A 34 5.71 -15.49 5.43
C ARG A 34 7.23 -15.36 5.49
N PHE A 35 7.94 -16.42 5.86
CA PHE A 35 9.40 -16.41 6.00
C PHE A 35 10.09 -17.34 5.01
N TYR A 36 9.47 -18.48 4.69
CA TYR A 36 10.15 -19.56 3.98
C TYR A 36 10.60 -19.23 2.54
N ASP A 37 9.77 -18.52 1.78
CA ASP A 37 10.08 -18.15 0.38
C ASP A 37 10.50 -16.68 0.29
N GLY A 38 11.33 -16.24 1.24
CA GLY A 38 11.67 -14.83 1.39
C GLY A 38 10.61 -14.07 2.20
N PRO A 39 11.03 -13.23 3.17
CA PRO A 39 10.12 -12.32 3.85
C PRO A 39 9.33 -11.46 2.85
N ASP A 40 8.09 -11.12 3.19
CA ASP A 40 7.23 -10.25 2.36
C ASP A 40 7.94 -8.95 1.92
N GLU A 41 8.88 -8.46 2.72
CA GLU A 41 9.76 -7.32 2.42
C GLU A 41 10.61 -7.54 1.17
N VAL A 42 11.22 -8.72 1.03
CA VAL A 42 12.10 -9.06 -0.11
C VAL A 42 11.28 -9.13 -1.40
N HIS A 43 10.06 -9.66 -1.32
CA HIS A 43 9.13 -9.67 -2.45
C HIS A 43 8.69 -8.25 -2.83
N ARG A 44 8.30 -7.42 -1.85
CA ARG A 44 7.93 -6.02 -2.09
C ARG A 44 9.07 -5.24 -2.74
N ASP A 45 10.28 -5.41 -2.26
CA ASP A 45 11.48 -4.74 -2.76
C ASP A 45 11.83 -5.20 -4.18
N SER A 46 11.73 -6.51 -4.47
CA SER A 46 11.96 -7.06 -5.82
C SER A 46 10.92 -6.56 -6.81
N VAL A 47 9.65 -6.49 -6.43
CA VAL A 47 8.57 -5.92 -7.25
C VAL A 47 8.77 -4.42 -7.44
N ALA A 48 9.18 -3.68 -6.40
CA ALA A 48 9.45 -2.24 -6.49
C ALA A 48 10.57 -1.95 -7.52
N ARG A 49 11.67 -2.71 -7.48
CA ARG A 49 12.75 -2.60 -8.49
C ARG A 49 12.26 -2.88 -9.90
N LEU A 50 11.37 -3.85 -10.07
CA LEU A 50 10.81 -4.18 -11.39
C LEU A 50 9.92 -3.06 -11.92
N ILE A 51 9.01 -2.55 -11.08
CA ILE A 51 8.08 -1.47 -11.44
C ILE A 51 8.82 -0.16 -11.74
N LEU A 52 9.87 0.14 -10.96
CA LEU A 52 10.62 1.39 -11.07
C LEU A 52 11.79 1.35 -12.06
N ARG A 53 12.01 0.22 -12.78
CA ARG A 53 13.18 0.04 -13.65
C ARG A 53 13.38 1.19 -14.64
N ASP A 54 12.31 1.62 -15.30
CA ASP A 54 12.33 2.66 -16.33
C ASP A 54 11.70 3.98 -15.84
N TYR A 55 11.46 4.09 -14.53
CA TYR A 55 10.89 5.29 -13.93
C TYR A 55 11.96 6.37 -13.76
N ALA A 56 11.81 7.48 -14.49
CA ALA A 56 12.60 8.67 -14.25
C ALA A 56 11.98 9.50 -13.10
N PRO A 57 12.75 9.86 -12.07
CA PRO A 57 12.24 10.71 -11.00
C PRO A 57 11.86 12.10 -11.54
N PRO A 58 10.81 12.74 -10.99
CA PRO A 58 10.42 14.07 -11.38
C PRO A 58 11.54 15.10 -11.07
N PRO A 59 11.60 16.22 -11.83
CA PRO A 59 12.61 17.26 -11.63
C PRO A 59 12.64 17.76 -10.18
N GLY A 60 13.86 17.95 -9.65
CA GLY A 60 14.07 18.38 -8.26
C GLY A 60 13.79 17.29 -7.21
N ASN A 61 13.50 16.06 -7.63
CA ASN A 61 13.18 14.92 -6.76
C ASN A 61 11.99 15.20 -5.82
N VAL A 62 11.09 16.09 -6.24
CA VAL A 62 9.88 16.44 -5.52
C VAL A 62 8.75 15.58 -6.06
N ALA A 63 8.00 14.92 -5.16
CA ALA A 63 6.84 14.13 -5.56
C ALA A 63 5.90 14.95 -6.47
N THR A 64 5.44 14.36 -7.58
CA THR A 64 4.52 15.03 -8.52
C THR A 64 3.25 15.51 -7.84
N GLU A 65 2.85 14.86 -6.73
CA GLU A 65 1.69 15.22 -5.93
C GLU A 65 1.95 16.30 -4.87
N HIS A 66 3.15 16.86 -4.80
CA HIS A 66 3.50 17.88 -3.82
C HIS A 66 2.65 19.14 -3.98
N ILE A 67 1.71 19.34 -3.05
CA ILE A 67 0.65 20.35 -3.14
C ILE A 67 1.20 21.78 -3.32
N PRO A 68 2.24 22.25 -2.60
CA PRO A 68 2.80 23.58 -2.82
C PRO A 68 3.25 23.83 -4.27
N THR A 69 4.07 22.93 -4.84
CA THR A 69 4.52 23.04 -6.24
C THR A 69 3.35 22.95 -7.20
N ARG A 70 2.43 21.99 -7.00
CA ARG A 70 1.22 21.87 -7.84
C ARG A 70 0.35 23.12 -7.80
N ARG A 71 0.19 23.76 -6.64
CA ARG A 71 -0.58 25.00 -6.51
C ARG A 71 0.11 26.17 -7.20
N ALA A 72 1.43 26.25 -7.14
CA ALA A 72 2.19 27.26 -7.88
C ALA A 72 2.00 27.08 -9.39
N THR A 73 2.26 25.88 -9.92
CA THR A 73 2.08 25.56 -11.35
C THR A 73 0.62 25.73 -11.80
N ALA A 74 -0.36 25.38 -10.95
CA ALA A 74 -1.77 25.60 -11.28
C ALA A 74 -2.13 27.09 -11.37
N ARG A 75 -1.61 27.93 -10.47
CA ARG A 75 -1.81 29.39 -10.53
C ARG A 75 -1.19 30.00 -11.77
N GLU A 76 0.00 29.55 -12.16
CA GLU A 76 0.64 29.96 -13.42
C GLU A 76 -0.18 29.53 -14.63
N ARG A 77 -0.56 28.24 -14.69
CA ARG A 77 -1.34 27.68 -15.80
C ARG A 77 -2.70 28.34 -15.98
N PHE A 78 -3.34 28.74 -14.89
CA PHE A 78 -4.67 29.36 -14.90
C PHE A 78 -4.61 30.87 -14.61
N ALA A 79 -3.45 31.51 -14.77
CA ALA A 79 -3.28 32.93 -14.47
C ALA A 79 -4.28 33.82 -15.24
N GLU A 80 -4.55 33.49 -16.50
CA GLU A 80 -5.50 34.20 -17.36
C GLU A 80 -6.96 34.09 -16.87
N LEU A 81 -7.33 32.97 -16.26
CA LEU A 81 -8.67 32.76 -15.70
C LEU A 81 -8.84 33.35 -14.29
N LEU A 82 -7.72 33.60 -13.62
CA LEU A 82 -7.67 34.18 -12.27
C LEU A 82 -7.46 35.69 -12.28
N ALA A 83 -7.20 36.28 -13.46
CA ALA A 83 -7.20 37.73 -13.61
C ALA A 83 -8.60 38.26 -13.26
N PRO A 84 -8.71 39.36 -12.48
CA PRO A 84 -10.01 39.94 -12.18
C PRO A 84 -10.65 40.35 -13.52
N THR A 85 -11.79 39.74 -13.84
CA THR A 85 -12.68 40.23 -14.90
C THR A 85 -13.01 41.66 -14.52
N GLY A 86 -12.55 42.63 -15.32
CA GLY A 86 -12.68 44.05 -15.01
C GLY A 86 -14.13 44.43 -14.73
N ASP A 87 -14.34 45.04 -13.56
CA ASP A 87 -15.46 45.94 -13.27
C ASP A 87 -15.05 47.39 -13.61
#